data_AF-A0A800M6B5-F1
#
_entry.id   AF-A0A800M6B5-F1
#
_cell.length_a   1.000
_cell.length_b   1.000
_cell.length_c   1.000
_cell.angle_alpha   90.00
_cell.angle_beta   90.00
_cell.angle_gamma   90.00
#
_symmetry.space_group_name_H-M   'P 1'
#
loop_
_entity.id
_entity.type
_entity.pdbx_description
1 polymer ?
#
loop_
_entity_poly.entity_id
_entity_poly.type
_entity_poly.pdbx_seq_one_letter_code
_entity_poly.pdbx_strand_id
1 'polypeptide(L)' 'MIIWDAKDGSRVRTLKFHKGKINALSYHPQDSVLLSAGSDSKWVLWDLVSGKSMLSHKGHTSQILAASFSP' A
#
# COMPACT_ATOMS: atom_id res chain seq x y z
N MET A 1 1.40 -6.16 -4.73
CA MET A 1 2.84 -5.81 -4.66
C MET A 1 3.60 -6.81 -3.81
N ILE A 2 4.92 -6.74 -3.83
CA ILE A 2 5.82 -7.56 -3.00
C ILE A 2 6.65 -6.59 -2.14
N ILE A 3 6.84 -6.93 -0.86
CA ILE A 3 7.78 -6.23 0.03
C ILE A 3 9.04 -7.08 0.10
N TRP A 4 10.17 -6.41 -0.03
CA TRP A 4 11.51 -6.99 -0.02
C TRP A 4 12.29 -6.44 1.15
N ASP A 5 13.17 -7.27 1.73
CA ASP A 5 14.16 -6.80 2.68
C ASP A 5 15.26 -6.08 1.90
N ALA A 6 15.62 -4.87 2.33
CA ALA A 6 16.58 -4.04 1.62
C ALA A 6 18.04 -4.47 1.85
N LYS A 7 18.33 -5.26 2.89
CA LYS A 7 19.68 -5.71 3.24
C LYS A 7 20.12 -6.87 2.36
N ASP A 8 19.25 -7.86 2.17
CA ASP A 8 19.58 -9.10 1.46
C ASP A 8 18.75 -9.35 0.19
N GLY A 9 17.75 -8.49 -0.09
CA GLY A 9 16.88 -8.63 -1.26
C GLY A 9 15.89 -9.78 -1.14
N SER A 10 15.75 -10.39 0.04
CA SER A 10 14.81 -11.47 0.25
C SER A 10 13.37 -10.98 0.20
N ARG A 11 12.47 -11.85 -0.28
CA ARG A 11 11.03 -11.56 -0.31
C ARG A 11 10.45 -11.71 1.09
N VAL A 12 10.07 -10.59 1.70
CA VAL A 12 9.43 -10.59 3.02
C VAL A 12 7.98 -11.06 2.91
N ARG A 13 7.20 -10.45 2.00
CA ARG A 13 5.76 -10.73 1.90
C ARG A 13 5.14 -10.30 0.59
N THR A 14 3.91 -10.77 0.34
CA THR A 14 3.11 -10.37 -0.81
C THR A 14 1.78 -9.82 -0.40
N LEU A 15 1.53 -8.61 -0.87
CA LEU A 15 0.31 -7.85 -0.64
C LEU A 15 -0.60 -8.01 -1.85
N LYS A 16 -1.65 -8.80 -1.69
CA LYS A 16 -2.68 -9.03 -2.72
C LYS A 16 -3.97 -8.32 -2.30
N PHE A 17 -4.29 -7.24 -3.00
CA PHE A 17 -5.57 -6.56 -2.86
C PHE A 17 -5.98 -5.91 -4.18
N HIS A 18 -5.08 -5.10 -4.74
CA HIS A 18 -5.39 -4.35 -5.95
C HIS A 18 -5.67 -5.27 -7.13
N LYS A 19 -6.76 -4.98 -7.84
CA LYS A 19 -7.14 -5.67 -9.08
C LYS A 19 -6.59 -4.98 -10.33
N GLY A 20 -5.88 -3.87 -10.14
CA GLY A 20 -5.27 -3.07 -11.19
C GLY A 20 -3.84 -2.64 -10.84
N LYS A 21 -3.28 -1.75 -11.67
CA LYS A 21 -1.95 -1.17 -11.45
C LYS A 21 -1.95 -0.38 -10.14
N ILE A 22 -0.90 -0.53 -9.36
CA ILE A 22 -0.65 0.34 -8.21
C ILE A 22 0.08 1.56 -8.75
N ASN A 23 -0.49 2.74 -8.54
CA ASN A 23 0.03 4.00 -9.06
C ASN A 23 0.72 4.82 -7.97
N ALA A 24 0.34 4.62 -6.70
CA ALA A 24 0.85 5.40 -5.59
C ALA A 24 1.15 4.52 -4.36
N LEU A 25 2.21 4.89 -3.64
CA LEU A 25 2.62 4.34 -2.37
C LEU A 25 3.06 5.47 -1.44
N SER A 26 2.69 5.39 -0.16
CA SER A 26 3.18 6.30 0.88
C SER A 26 3.39 5.54 2.18
N TYR A 27 4.49 5.82 2.88
CA TYR A 27 4.87 5.12 4.10
C TYR A 27 4.81 6.07 5.29
N HIS A 28 4.12 5.67 6.36
CA HIS A 28 4.12 6.35 7.65
C HIS A 28 5.06 5.60 8.61
N PRO A 29 6.25 6.16 8.92
CA PRO A 29 7.30 5.42 9.62
C PRO A 29 6.99 5.17 11.09
N GLN A 30 6.30 6.10 11.77
CA GLN A 30 6.04 5.98 13.21
C GLN A 30 5.12 4.80 13.52
N ASP A 31 4.05 4.65 12.74
CA ASP A 31 3.07 3.58 12.94
C ASP A 31 3.38 2.32 12.11
N SER A 32 4.47 2.32 11.34
CA SER A 32 4.80 1.23 10.40
C SER A 32 3.65 0.89 9.43
N VAL A 33 2.97 1.93 8.92
CA VAL A 33 1.82 1.78 8.02
C VAL A 33 2.19 2.14 6.59
N LEU A 34 1.75 1.34 5.63
CA LEU A 34 1.89 1.61 4.19
C LEU A 34 0.52 1.89 3.58
N LEU A 35 0.38 3.01 2.86
CA LEU A 35 -0.74 3.32 1.99
C LEU A 35 -0.41 2.89 0.56
N SER A 36 -1.30 2.16 -0.08
CA SER A 36 -1.24 1.88 -1.52
C SER A 36 -2.52 2.26 -2.23
N ALA A 37 -2.41 2.82 -3.43
CA ALA A 37 -3.56 3.21 -4.24
C ALA A 37 -3.32 2.98 -5.73
N GLY A 38 -4.39 2.76 -6.50
CA GLY A 38 -4.23 2.28 -7.87
C GLY A 38 -5.38 2.54 -8.84
N SER A 39 -5.23 1.91 -10.01
CA SER A 39 -6.13 2.04 -11.16
C SER A 39 -7.49 1.39 -10.94
N ASP A 40 -7.63 0.57 -9.90
CA ASP A 40 -8.92 0.02 -9.46
C ASP A 40 -9.74 1.02 -8.62
N SER A 41 -9.30 2.28 -8.57
CA SER A 41 -9.95 3.39 -7.84
C SER A 41 -10.05 3.15 -6.33
N LYS A 42 -9.23 2.25 -5.81
CA LYS A 42 -9.18 1.87 -4.40
C LYS A 42 -7.85 2.24 -3.77
N TRP A 43 -7.87 2.42 -2.47
CA TRP A 43 -6.70 2.48 -1.63
C TRP A 43 -6.78 1.47 -0.48
N VAL A 44 -5.62 1.08 0.05
CA VAL A 44 -5.46 0.20 1.21
C VAL A 44 -4.40 0.73 2.15
N LEU A 45 -4.67 0.68 3.44
CA LEU A 45 -3.69 0.79 4.51
C LEU A 45 -3.25 -0.59 4.96
N TRP A 46 -1.94 -0.79 5.06
CA TRP A 46 -1.30 -2.02 5.47
C TRP A 46 -0.54 -1.79 6.76
N ASP A 47 -0.76 -2.65 7.73
CA ASP A 47 0.15 -2.81 8.86
C ASP A 47 1.34 -3.66 8.38
N LEU A 48 2.55 -3.08 8.44
CA LEU A 48 3.77 -3.78 8.04
C LEU A 48 4.28 -4.74 9.12
N VAL A 49 3.94 -4.54 10.39
CA VAL A 49 4.33 -5.41 11.51
C VAL A 49 3.50 -6.69 11.48
N SER A 50 2.18 -6.59 11.52
CA SER A 50 1.31 -7.78 11.51
C SER A 50 1.17 -8.41 10.13
N GLY A 51 1.50 -7.65 9.10
CA GLY A 51 1.35 -8.10 7.75
C GLY A 51 -0.12 -8.24 7.31
N LYS A 52 -1.01 -7.36 7.77
CA LYS A 52 -2.44 -7.40 7.41
C LYS A 52 -2.90 -6.08 6.76
N SER A 53 -3.95 -6.15 5.95
CA SER A 53 -4.67 -4.96 5.51
C SER A 53 -5.53 -4.45 6.67
N MET A 54 -5.34 -3.20 7.07
CA MET A 54 -6.08 -2.57 8.16
C MET A 54 -7.40 -1.99 7.67
N LEU A 55 -7.35 -1.24 6.56
CA LEU A 55 -8.47 -0.53 6.01
C LEU A 55 -8.35 -0.48 4.50
N SER A 56 -9.48 -0.54 3.80
CA SER A 56 -9.52 -0.35 2.35
C SER A 56 -10.78 0.39 1.96
N HIS A 57 -10.68 1.25 0.95
CA HIS A 57 -11.82 2.05 0.53
C HIS A 57 -11.79 2.35 -0.96
N LYS A 58 -12.98 2.50 -1.54
CA LYS A 58 -13.20 3.02 -2.89
C LYS A 58 -13.73 4.44 -2.77
N GLY A 59 -12.82 5.40 -2.59
CA GLY A 59 -13.17 6.81 -2.44
C GLY A 59 -13.29 7.56 -3.77
N HIS A 60 -12.56 7.11 -4.80
CA HIS A 60 -12.53 7.77 -6.09
C HIS A 60 -13.38 7.02 -7.13
N THR A 61 -13.97 7.77 -8.06
CA THR A 61 -14.70 7.23 -9.22
C THR A 61 -13.77 6.84 -10.38
N SER A 62 -12.50 7.27 -10.31
CA SER A 62 -11.45 6.99 -11.29
C SER A 62 -10.14 6.59 -10.58
N GLN A 63 -9.12 6.31 -11.38
CA GLN A 63 -7.80 5.87 -10.92
C GLN A 63 -7.21 6.87 -9.91
N ILE A 64 -6.66 6.34 -8.81
CA ILE A 64 -5.88 7.15 -7.88
C ILE A 64 -4.48 7.23 -8.44
N LEU A 65 -3.96 8.46 -8.62
CA LEU A 65 -2.66 8.70 -9.25
C LEU A 65 -1.55 8.98 -8.24
N ALA A 66 -1.90 9.60 -7.10
CA ALA A 66 -0.97 9.95 -6.04
C ALA A 66 -1.66 9.85 -4.69
N ALA A 67 -0.89 9.56 -3.64
CA ALA A 67 -1.35 9.55 -2.27
C ALA A 67 -0.14 9.84 -1.36
N SER A 68 -0.36 10.56 -0.25
CA SER A 68 0.67 10.82 0.75
C SER A 68 0.04 10.84 2.14
N PHE A 69 0.79 10.40 3.14
CA PHE A 69 0.54 10.80 4.51
C PHE A 69 0.90 12.28 4.71
N SER A 70 0.21 12.92 5.65
CA SER A 70 0.63 14.21 6.18
C SER A 70 1.90 14.04 7.03
N PRO A 71 2.70 15.11 7.21
CA PRO A 71 3.84 15.11 8.13
C PRO A 71 3.47 14.82 9.58
#